data_AF-A0A7R9PUM1-F1
#
_entry.id   AF-A0A7R9PUM1-F1
#
_cell.length_a   1.000
_cell.length_b   1.000
_cell.length_c   1.000
_cell.angle_alpha   90.00
_cell.angle_beta   90.00
_cell.angle_gamma   90.00
#
_symmetry.space_group_name_H-M   'P 1'
#
loop_
_entity.id
_entity.type
_entity.pdbx_description
1 polymer ?
#
loop_
_entity_poly.entity_id
_entity_poly.type
_entity_poly.pdbx_seq_one_letter_code
_entity_poly.pdbx_strand_id
1 'polypeptide(L)'
;MAFTVGSVIMKCKPLVHTLNNKQKSNRCDFCFKTNDNLRKCSKCQSMYYCDQKCQRMDWSECHRQECRIYADHYGRCLTGDCDRLLLRLHLTLENRPEMRSQTHELFNGQKRCFDDLMTHNEDIITDGQRMKNFAAICDR
;
A
#
# COMPACT_ATOMS: atom_id res chain seq x y z
N MET A 1 22.93 12.80 -20.69
CA MET A 1 22.28 11.62 -21.34
C MET A 1 21.20 12.15 -22.27
N ALA A 2 21.13 11.69 -23.52
CA ALA A 2 20.06 12.07 -24.43
C ALA A 2 19.03 10.93 -24.50
N PHE A 3 17.79 11.20 -24.11
CA PHE A 3 16.66 10.27 -24.24
C PHE A 3 15.96 10.50 -25.58
N THR A 4 15.46 9.44 -26.19
CA THR A 4 14.64 9.52 -27.42
C THR A 4 13.16 9.26 -27.12
N VAL A 5 12.28 9.63 -28.04
CA VAL A 5 10.83 9.37 -27.92
C VAL A 5 10.59 7.88 -27.73
N GLY A 6 9.81 7.52 -26.71
CA GLY A 6 9.54 6.13 -26.34
C GLY A 6 10.55 5.48 -25.38
N SER A 7 11.63 6.19 -25.01
CA SER A 7 12.61 5.68 -24.05
C SER A 7 11.99 5.48 -22.66
N VAL A 8 12.23 4.32 -22.06
CA VAL A 8 11.91 4.07 -20.66
C VAL A 8 13.04 4.61 -19.79
N ILE A 9 12.79 5.72 -19.11
CA ILE A 9 13.78 6.41 -18.28
C ILE A 9 14.05 5.65 -16.98
N MET A 10 13.01 5.06 -16.37
CA MET A 10 13.11 4.35 -15.09
C MET A 10 11.97 3.34 -14.93
N LYS A 11 12.25 2.25 -14.20
CA LYS A 11 11.23 1.33 -13.67
C LYS A 11 11.47 1.19 -12.17
N CYS A 12 10.40 1.25 -11.38
CA CYS A 12 10.48 1.09 -9.93
C CYS A 12 9.36 0.15 -9.44
N LYS A 13 9.69 -0.75 -8.53
CA LYS A 13 8.69 -1.54 -7.80
C LYS A 13 8.19 -0.70 -6.63
N PRO A 14 6.87 -0.53 -6.44
CA PRO A 14 6.36 0.23 -5.31
C PRO A 14 6.76 -0.44 -4.00
N LEU A 15 7.11 0.35 -2.98
CA LEU A 15 7.38 -0.13 -1.63
C LEU A 15 6.17 -0.88 -1.06
N VAL A 16 4.99 -0.26 -1.18
CA VAL A 16 3.69 -0.88 -0.91
C VAL A 16 2.69 -0.46 -1.98
N HIS A 17 1.67 -1.29 -2.18
CA HIS A 17 0.59 -1.01 -3.13
C HIS A 17 -0.73 -1.64 -2.65
N THR A 18 -1.84 -1.03 -3.03
CA THR A 18 -3.20 -1.49 -2.75
C THR A 18 -4.11 -1.23 -3.94
N LEU A 19 -5.19 -2.02 -4.05
CA LEU A 19 -6.24 -1.80 -5.02
C LEU A 19 -7.31 -0.87 -4.41
N ASN A 20 -7.74 0.14 -5.16
CA ASN A 20 -8.86 1.00 -4.76
C ASN A 20 -10.14 0.19 -4.56
N ASN A 21 -10.95 0.59 -3.58
CA ASN A 21 -12.19 -0.07 -3.19
C ASN A 21 -13.20 -0.15 -4.34
N LYS A 22 -13.24 0.87 -5.23
CA LYS A 22 -14.08 0.87 -6.44
C LYS A 22 -13.77 -0.26 -7.43
N GLN A 23 -12.58 -0.86 -7.35
CA GLN A 23 -12.14 -1.93 -8.25
C GLN A 23 -12.16 -3.31 -7.60
N LYS A 24 -12.56 -3.40 -6.31
CA LYS A 24 -12.76 -4.67 -5.62
C LYS A 24 -13.76 -5.53 -6.39
N SER A 25 -13.58 -6.85 -6.33
CA SER A 25 -14.34 -7.85 -7.10
C SER A 25 -14.21 -7.79 -8.64
N ASN A 26 -13.56 -6.77 -9.21
CA ASN A 26 -13.27 -6.68 -10.65
C ASN A 26 -11.79 -6.93 -10.99
N ARG A 27 -10.89 -6.59 -10.04
CA ARG A 27 -9.44 -6.75 -10.21
C ARG A 27 -8.82 -7.53 -9.06
N CYS A 28 -7.73 -8.21 -9.37
CA CYS A 28 -6.91 -8.88 -8.38
C CYS A 28 -6.18 -7.87 -7.48
N ASP A 29 -6.24 -8.10 -6.17
CA ASP A 29 -5.58 -7.30 -5.13
C ASP A 29 -4.05 -7.37 -5.15
N PHE A 30 -3.47 -8.32 -5.90
CA PHE A 30 -2.03 -8.48 -6.05
C PHE A 30 -1.53 -7.98 -7.41
N CYS A 31 -2.04 -8.55 -8.51
CA CYS A 31 -1.50 -8.24 -9.85
C CYS A 31 -2.27 -7.15 -10.60
N PHE A 32 -3.34 -6.60 -10.02
CA PHE A 32 -4.21 -5.56 -10.59
C PHE A 32 -4.91 -5.90 -11.92
N LYS A 33 -4.72 -7.11 -12.45
CA LYS A 33 -5.41 -7.58 -13.65
C LYS A 33 -6.89 -7.77 -13.38
N THR A 34 -7.71 -7.50 -14.40
CA THR A 34 -9.12 -7.88 -14.42
C THR A 34 -9.25 -9.39 -14.53
N ASN A 35 -10.26 -9.94 -13.86
CA ASN A 35 -10.60 -11.36 -13.95
C ASN A 35 -12.06 -11.54 -13.51
N ASP A 36 -12.86 -12.21 -14.33
CA ASP A 36 -14.28 -12.43 -14.03
C ASP A 36 -14.48 -13.50 -12.93
N ASN A 37 -13.45 -14.30 -12.65
CA ASN A 37 -13.48 -15.42 -11.71
C ASN A 37 -12.54 -15.20 -10.50
N LEU A 38 -12.59 -14.02 -9.90
CA LEU A 38 -11.79 -13.72 -8.71
C LEU A 38 -12.23 -14.54 -7.50
N ARG A 39 -11.25 -15.05 -6.76
CA ARG A 39 -11.43 -15.81 -5.52
C ARG A 39 -11.19 -14.91 -4.33
N LYS A 40 -12.12 -14.91 -3.37
CA LYS A 40 -11.95 -14.18 -2.11
C LYS A 40 -11.00 -14.92 -1.17
N CYS A 41 -10.24 -14.18 -0.38
CA CYS A 41 -9.57 -14.72 0.79
C CYS A 41 -10.62 -15.28 1.76
N SER A 42 -10.51 -16.56 2.09
CA SER A 42 -11.50 -17.24 2.95
C SER A 42 -11.55 -16.68 4.37
N LYS A 43 -10.44 -16.12 4.86
CA LYS A 43 -10.32 -15.60 6.23
C LYS A 43 -10.91 -14.20 6.40
N CYS A 44 -10.44 -13.23 5.61
CA CYS A 44 -10.88 -11.84 5.77
C CYS A 44 -12.06 -11.44 4.85
N GLN A 45 -12.37 -12.25 3.83
CA GLN A 45 -13.43 -12.00 2.84
C GLN A 45 -13.34 -10.65 2.09
N SER A 46 -12.22 -9.94 2.22
CA SER A 46 -12.05 -8.54 1.76
C SER A 46 -11.07 -8.40 0.58
N MET A 47 -10.25 -9.42 0.34
CA MET A 47 -9.23 -9.43 -0.71
C MET A 47 -9.58 -10.48 -1.77
N TYR A 48 -9.34 -10.14 -3.03
CA TYR A 48 -9.75 -10.86 -4.22
C TYR A 48 -8.52 -11.19 -5.08
N TYR A 49 -8.39 -12.44 -5.50
CA TYR A 49 -7.22 -12.92 -6.24
C TYR A 49 -7.61 -13.69 -7.49
N CYS A 50 -6.80 -13.61 -8.55
CA CYS A 50 -7.00 -14.42 -9.75
C CYS A 50 -7.02 -15.92 -9.41
N ASP A 51 -6.09 -16.33 -8.54
CA ASP A 51 -5.84 -17.71 -8.20
C ASP A 51 -5.03 -17.80 -6.88
N GLN A 52 -4.70 -19.03 -6.49
CA GLN A 52 -3.89 -19.31 -5.32
C GLN A 52 -2.46 -18.77 -5.43
N LYS A 53 -1.92 -18.60 -6.65
CA LYS A 53 -0.57 -18.05 -6.86
C LYS A 53 -0.54 -16.57 -6.46
N CYS A 54 -1.50 -15.78 -6.94
CA CYS A 54 -1.63 -14.37 -6.55
C CYS A 54 -1.87 -14.22 -5.06
N GLN A 55 -2.73 -15.06 -4.46
CA GLN A 55 -2.97 -15.04 -3.03
C GLN A 55 -1.69 -15.35 -2.23
N ARG A 56 -0.90 -16.36 -2.62
CA ARG A 56 0.35 -16.72 -1.92
C ARG A 56 1.41 -15.64 -2.03
N MET A 57 1.56 -15.01 -3.19
CA MET A 57 2.51 -13.91 -3.37
C MET A 57 2.14 -12.72 -2.48
N ASP A 58 0.87 -12.30 -2.49
CA ASP A 58 0.40 -11.22 -1.61
C ASP A 58 0.53 -11.60 -0.13
N TRP A 59 0.25 -12.87 0.22
CA TRP A 59 0.43 -13.40 1.57
C TRP A 59 1.86 -13.27 2.08
N SER A 60 2.84 -13.59 1.23
CA SER A 60 4.26 -13.43 1.59
C SER A 60 4.71 -11.97 1.65
N GLU A 61 4.14 -11.10 0.82
CA GLU A 61 4.55 -9.69 0.79
C GLU A 61 3.96 -8.89 1.96
N CYS A 62 2.65 -8.97 2.21
CA CYS A 62 2.01 -8.14 3.25
C CYS A 62 0.63 -8.64 3.74
N HIS A 63 -0.09 -9.44 2.94
CA HIS A 63 -1.47 -9.80 3.28
C HIS A 63 -1.57 -10.62 4.56
N ARG A 64 -0.57 -11.44 4.89
CA ARG A 64 -0.56 -12.23 6.14
C ARG A 64 -0.75 -11.34 7.37
N GLN A 65 -0.09 -10.19 7.41
CA GLN A 65 -0.09 -9.26 8.52
C GLN A 65 -1.43 -8.51 8.61
N GLU A 66 -1.95 -8.02 7.48
CA GLU A 66 -3.23 -7.27 7.47
C GLU A 66 -4.48 -8.17 7.53
N CYS A 67 -4.38 -9.46 7.18
CA CYS A 67 -5.56 -10.32 7.01
C CYS A 67 -6.41 -10.45 8.29
N ARG A 68 -5.77 -10.54 9.47
CA ARG A 68 -6.51 -10.60 10.73
C ARG A 68 -7.22 -9.28 11.04
N ILE A 69 -6.52 -8.16 10.82
CA ILE A 69 -7.07 -6.82 11.04
C ILE A 69 -8.31 -6.61 10.17
N TYR A 70 -8.26 -7.03 8.91
CA TYR A 70 -9.45 -7.00 8.04
C TYR A 70 -10.55 -7.96 8.50
N ALA A 71 -10.22 -9.17 8.95
CA ALA A 71 -11.24 -10.08 9.47
C ALA A 71 -11.98 -9.50 10.69
N ASP A 72 -11.25 -8.80 11.57
CA ASP A 72 -11.78 -8.30 12.85
C ASP A 72 -12.45 -6.92 12.72
N HIS A 73 -12.01 -6.08 11.76
CA HIS A 73 -12.38 -4.64 11.70
C HIS A 73 -12.92 -4.12 10.35
N TYR A 74 -12.97 -4.94 9.29
CA TYR A 74 -13.43 -4.48 7.97
C TYR A 74 -14.87 -3.93 8.02
N GLY A 75 -15.10 -2.80 7.32
CA GLY A 75 -16.38 -2.10 7.31
C GLY A 75 -16.64 -1.16 8.50
N ARG A 76 -15.77 -1.12 9.51
CA ARG A 76 -15.88 -0.16 10.64
C ARG A 76 -14.90 1.01 10.52
N CYS A 77 -13.62 0.73 10.32
CA CYS A 77 -12.56 1.75 10.27
C CYS A 77 -11.66 1.67 9.04
N LEU A 78 -11.81 0.65 8.19
CA LEU A 78 -11.00 0.44 6.99
C LEU A 78 -11.88 0.57 5.74
N THR A 79 -12.37 1.77 5.49
CA THR A 79 -13.36 2.07 4.43
C THR A 79 -12.79 2.95 3.32
N GLY A 80 -11.74 3.70 3.60
CA GLY A 80 -11.00 4.52 2.66
C GLY A 80 -10.00 3.72 1.81
N ASP A 81 -9.70 4.23 0.62
CA ASP A 81 -8.66 3.67 -0.26
C ASP A 81 -7.27 3.80 0.39
N CYS A 82 -7.04 4.91 1.11
CA CYS A 82 -5.78 5.18 1.81
C CYS A 82 -5.60 4.33 3.07
N ASP A 83 -6.67 3.92 3.75
CA ASP A 83 -6.58 3.20 5.03
C ASP A 83 -5.75 1.93 4.89
N ARG A 84 -6.02 1.15 3.84
CA ARG A 84 -5.25 -0.05 3.55
C ARG A 84 -3.81 0.26 3.18
N LEU A 85 -3.60 1.32 2.40
CA LEU A 85 -2.26 1.70 1.94
C LEU A 85 -1.38 2.09 3.13
N LEU A 86 -1.93 2.90 4.04
CA LEU A 86 -1.28 3.31 5.29
C LEU A 86 -1.04 2.12 6.20
N LEU A 87 -2.03 1.22 6.36
CA LEU A 87 -1.86 -0.01 7.11
C LEU A 87 -0.72 -0.87 6.54
N ARG A 88 -0.69 -1.10 5.22
CA ARG A 88 0.38 -1.85 4.57
C ARG A 88 1.73 -1.18 4.74
N LEU A 89 1.80 0.15 4.58
CA LEU A 89 3.02 0.91 4.78
C LEU A 89 3.54 0.74 6.21
N HIS A 90 2.69 0.95 7.20
CA HIS A 90 3.01 0.80 8.61
C HIS A 90 3.52 -0.62 8.92
N LEU A 91 2.76 -1.65 8.55
CA LEU A 91 3.15 -3.05 8.78
C LEU A 91 4.46 -3.41 8.04
N THR A 92 4.65 -2.90 6.82
CA THR A 92 5.88 -3.15 6.07
C THR A 92 7.09 -2.54 6.77
N LEU A 93 7.00 -1.28 7.21
CA LEU A 93 8.11 -0.59 7.86
C LEU A 93 8.38 -1.09 9.29
N GLU A 94 7.36 -1.58 10.00
CA GLU A 94 7.56 -2.22 11.32
C GLU A 94 8.25 -3.59 11.19
N ASN A 95 7.81 -4.42 10.25
CA ASN A 95 8.37 -5.76 10.08
C ASN A 95 9.71 -5.76 9.34
N ARG A 96 9.97 -4.70 8.55
CA ARG A 96 11.15 -4.55 7.69
C ARG A 96 11.70 -3.13 7.77
N PRO A 97 12.26 -2.72 8.93
CA PRO A 97 12.75 -1.35 9.13
C PRO A 97 13.88 -0.98 8.15
N GLU A 98 14.63 -1.96 7.62
CA GLU A 98 15.67 -1.73 6.63
C GLU A 98 15.15 -1.11 5.33
N MET A 99 13.86 -1.29 5.03
CA MET A 99 13.23 -0.71 3.85
C MET A 99 13.16 0.82 3.90
N ARG A 100 13.23 1.43 5.09
CA ARG A 100 13.22 2.89 5.27
C ARG A 100 14.41 3.56 4.59
N SER A 101 15.58 2.95 4.77
CA SER A 101 16.86 3.45 4.26
C SER A 101 17.32 2.71 2.99
N GLN A 102 16.48 1.83 2.43
CA GLN A 102 16.78 1.18 1.14
C GLN A 102 16.81 2.24 0.04
N THR A 103 18.00 2.45 -0.53
CA THR A 103 18.20 3.46 -1.56
C THR A 103 17.84 2.93 -2.95
N HIS A 104 17.21 3.80 -3.74
CA HIS A 104 16.92 3.61 -5.14
C HIS A 104 17.62 4.71 -5.95
N GLU A 105 18.30 4.31 -7.01
CA GLU A 105 18.97 5.24 -7.92
C GLU A 105 17.96 5.82 -8.91
N LEU A 106 17.95 7.14 -9.01
CA LEU A 106 17.16 7.91 -9.95
C LEU A 106 17.90 8.01 -11.29
N PHE A 107 17.19 8.39 -12.34
CA PHE A 107 17.74 8.53 -13.70
C PHE A 107 18.89 9.53 -13.83
N ASN A 108 19.07 10.43 -12.86
CA ASN A 108 20.14 11.42 -12.81
C ASN A 108 21.31 11.02 -11.89
N GLY A 109 21.34 9.76 -11.41
CA GLY A 109 22.37 9.24 -10.52
C GLY A 109 22.19 9.62 -9.04
N GLN A 110 21.21 10.45 -8.69
CA GLN A 110 20.87 10.69 -7.29
C GLN A 110 20.27 9.43 -6.68
N LYS A 111 20.53 9.20 -5.39
CA LYS A 111 19.94 8.10 -4.64
C LYS A 111 18.95 8.64 -3.63
N ARG A 112 17.79 8.00 -3.52
CA ARG A 112 16.74 8.36 -2.57
C ARG A 112 16.18 7.11 -1.89
N CYS A 113 15.76 7.25 -0.64
CA CYS A 113 15.08 6.23 0.14
C CYS A 113 13.75 6.77 0.67
N PHE A 114 13.02 5.94 1.42
CA PHE A 114 11.74 6.35 2.01
C PHE A 114 11.91 7.49 3.02
N ASP A 115 12.99 7.48 3.80
CA ASP A 115 13.24 8.55 4.80
C ASP A 115 13.58 9.90 4.15
N ASP A 116 13.90 9.93 2.85
CA ASP A 116 14.09 11.18 2.11
C ASP A 116 12.77 11.79 1.61
N LEU A 117 11.60 11.19 1.89
CA LEU A 117 10.31 11.73 1.49
C LEU A 117 9.96 12.98 2.30
N MET A 118 9.39 13.97 1.61
CA MET A 118 8.91 15.19 2.25
C MET A 118 7.70 14.86 3.14
N THR A 119 7.81 15.14 4.44
CA THR A 119 6.78 14.75 5.42
C THR A 119 5.72 15.82 5.62
N HIS A 120 6.01 17.11 5.36
CA HIS A 120 5.14 18.24 5.70
C HIS A 120 4.59 18.16 7.14
N ASN A 121 5.36 17.60 8.07
CA ASN A 121 4.88 17.29 9.41
C ASN A 121 4.43 18.56 10.17
N GLU A 122 5.20 19.64 10.04
CA GLU A 122 4.89 20.93 10.67
C GLU A 122 3.55 21.49 10.17
N ASP A 123 3.29 21.42 8.86
CA ASP A 123 2.03 21.85 8.25
C ASP A 123 0.85 20.97 8.71
N ILE A 124 1.07 19.66 8.88
CA ILE A 124 0.02 18.72 9.29
C ILE A 124 -0.34 18.92 10.77
N ILE A 125 0.65 19.07 11.65
CA ILE A 125 0.43 19.28 13.09
C ILE A 125 -0.29 20.60 13.35
N THR A 126 -0.04 21.63 12.53
CA THR A 126 -0.68 22.94 12.67
C THR A 126 -2.08 23.00 12.05
N ASP A 127 -2.46 22.04 11.20
CA ASP A 127 -3.83 21.91 10.67
C ASP A 127 -4.77 21.32 11.73
N GLY A 128 -5.49 22.20 12.42
CA GLY A 128 -6.42 21.84 13.48
C GLY A 128 -7.56 20.91 13.05
N GLN A 129 -7.94 20.87 11.77
CA GLN A 129 -8.97 19.95 11.29
C GLN A 129 -8.39 18.55 11.08
N ARG A 130 -7.21 18.45 10.48
CA ARG A 130 -6.49 17.16 10.32
C ARG A 130 -6.16 16.55 11.66
N MET A 131 -5.67 17.34 12.62
CA MET A 131 -5.35 16.85 13.96
C MET A 131 -6.59 16.37 14.74
N LYS A 132 -7.74 17.04 14.60
CA LYS A 132 -9.02 16.55 15.15
C LYS A 132 -9.42 15.20 14.55
N ASN A 133 -9.31 15.06 13.23
CA ASN A 133 -9.61 13.80 12.56
C ASN A 133 -8.64 12.68 13.01
N PHE A 134 -7.36 12.99 13.14
CA PHE A 134 -6.34 12.05 13.61
C PHE A 134 -6.60 11.59 15.05
N ALA A 135 -6.87 12.52 15.98
CA ALA A 135 -7.22 12.18 17.36
C ALA A 135 -8.45 11.26 17.45
N ALA A 136 -9.51 11.57 16.68
CA ALA A 136 -10.71 10.72 16.63
C ALA A 136 -10.46 9.29 16.10
N ILE A 137 -9.38 9.08 15.34
CA ILE A 137 -8.93 7.77 14.87
C ILE A 137 -8.09 7.06 15.93
N CYS A 138 -7.23 7.79 16.66
CA CYS A 138 -6.33 7.23 17.67
C CYS A 138 -6.96 6.96 19.04
N ASP A 139 -8.04 7.64 19.41
CA ASP A 139 -8.72 7.50 20.71
C ASP A 139 -9.68 6.29 20.77
N ARG A 140 -9.41 5.21 20.03
CA ARG A 140 -10.22 3.97 20.03
C ARG A 140 -9.44 2.75 20.52
#